data_AF-A0A1G2BSK0-F1
#
_entry.id   AF-A0A1G2BSK0-F1
#
_cell.length_a   1.000
_cell.length_b   1.000
_cell.length_c   1.000
_cell.angle_alpha   90.00
_cell.angle_beta   90.00
_cell.angle_gamma   90.00
#
_symmetry.space_group_name_H-M   'P 1'
#
loop_
_entity.id
_entity.type
_entity.pdbx_description
1 polymer ?
#
loop_
_entity_poly.entity_id
_entity_poly.type
_entity_poly.pdbx_seq_one_letter_code
_entity_poly.pdbx_strand_id
1 'polypeptide(L)'
;MNQTSASQSFFGGVVLAGIVVLVVVILWILLRRRDDGLQFAGRTMPSSGSPARESSQPAATVSPAPEIAEVRTHDLQSDRFKRLLREWRAAGDNGATAITEAVRSFGGDIDETDLVDACAELDFSEQDIAGYLTQAGFGIDEIAEHIERNFKMDAGEWVSVLWDAAKGTPAERASAILNAVHDMSATDLIQPLLSRGCSPADVASVLCHECELSFGEMVQSWPTDLDVPTMAELAKASEVDLTDEDEYRELREHLEFDKAAKLLCAAGCSANDVVVAEHDFDDYEFEDAYRILREAGFPPSDALTALVVETDNRYGDADVMLAYLDHTVSEEEIAQYIVDAGIDPDTLEEELNDQDVETRDRVKIMHRVLFPELYPGVPVASEASQTASASPEQGNEGEEAPVEVASDAVTDHDDHPIEEETASSQT
;
A
#
# COMPACT_ATOMS: atom_id res chain seq x y z
N MET A 1 44.91 -37.10 -3.31
CA MET A 1 43.96 -37.69 -4.27
C MET A 1 42.89 -36.63 -4.47
N ASN A 2 42.90 -35.97 -5.63
CA ASN A 2 42.02 -34.84 -5.93
C ASN A 2 40.77 -35.36 -6.63
N GLN A 3 39.63 -35.30 -5.97
CA GLN A 3 38.33 -35.30 -6.62
C GLN A 3 37.45 -34.27 -5.92
N THR A 4 36.81 -33.44 -6.75
CA THR A 4 35.50 -32.78 -6.66
C THR A 4 35.52 -31.25 -6.78
N SER A 5 35.37 -30.79 -8.02
CA SER A 5 34.80 -29.47 -8.38
C SER A 5 34.10 -29.61 -9.73
N ALA A 6 32.83 -30.03 -9.72
CA ALA A 6 32.04 -30.17 -10.95
C ALA A 6 30.53 -29.86 -10.80
N SER A 7 30.04 -29.47 -9.61
CA SER A 7 28.59 -29.24 -9.39
C SER A 7 28.13 -27.77 -9.54
N GLN A 8 29.03 -26.79 -9.60
CA GLN A 8 28.64 -25.36 -9.64
C GLN A 8 28.27 -24.81 -11.03
N SER A 9 28.44 -25.55 -12.13
CA SER A 9 28.16 -25.01 -13.48
C SER A 9 26.79 -25.37 -14.06
N PHE A 10 25.96 -26.15 -13.35
CA PHE A 10 24.67 -26.62 -13.90
C PHE A 10 23.49 -25.70 -13.58
N PHE A 11 23.48 -25.05 -12.41
CA PHE A 11 22.36 -24.18 -12.00
C PHE A 11 22.29 -22.87 -12.80
N GLY A 12 23.44 -22.27 -13.12
CA GLY A 12 23.47 -21.02 -13.89
C GLY A 12 22.89 -21.15 -15.31
N GLY A 13 22.97 -22.33 -15.93
CA GLY A 13 22.43 -22.55 -17.28
C GLY A 13 20.91 -22.62 -17.34
N VAL A 14 20.26 -23.16 -16.30
CA VAL A 14 18.81 -23.34 -16.25
C VAL A 14 18.11 -22.01 -15.96
N VAL A 15 18.67 -21.21 -15.05
CA VAL A 15 18.12 -19.88 -14.72
C VAL A 15 18.21 -18.94 -15.93
N LEU A 16 19.34 -18.92 -16.63
CA LEU A 16 19.50 -18.10 -17.84
C LEU A 16 18.56 -18.52 -18.97
N ALA A 17 18.29 -19.82 -19.11
CA ALA A 17 17.30 -20.30 -20.08
C ALA A 17 15.87 -19.88 -19.70
N GLY A 18 15.52 -19.90 -18.41
CA GLY A 18 14.23 -19.43 -17.90
C GLY A 18 13.99 -17.94 -18.20
N ILE A 19 14.98 -17.08 -17.93
CA ILE A 19 14.90 -15.64 -18.18
C ILE A 19 14.72 -15.35 -19.69
N VAL A 20 15.44 -16.05 -20.56
CA VAL A 20 15.31 -15.87 -22.01
C VAL A 20 13.91 -16.25 -22.50
N VAL A 21 13.32 -17.33 -21.98
CA VAL A 21 11.94 -17.72 -22.32
C VAL A 21 10.93 -16.67 -21.85
N LEU A 22 11.08 -16.17 -20.62
CA LEU A 22 10.21 -15.12 -20.07
C LEU A 22 10.24 -13.85 -20.93
N VAL A 23 11.43 -13.38 -21.29
CA VAL A 23 11.60 -12.19 -22.15
C VAL A 23 10.96 -12.40 -23.53
N VAL A 24 11.09 -13.58 -24.13
CA VAL A 24 10.46 -13.90 -25.42
C VAL A 24 8.93 -13.92 -25.31
N VAL A 25 8.36 -14.42 -24.21
CA VAL A 25 6.91 -14.43 -23.98
C VAL A 25 6.38 -13.01 -23.80
N ILE A 26 7.05 -12.17 -23.00
CA ILE A 26 6.68 -10.76 -22.80
C ILE A 26 6.75 -10.00 -24.13
N LEU A 27 7.84 -10.16 -24.89
CA LEU A 27 7.97 -9.55 -26.22
C LEU A 27 6.88 -10.03 -27.18
N TRP A 28 6.51 -11.31 -27.14
CA TRP A 28 5.44 -11.84 -27.98
C TRP A 28 4.07 -11.26 -27.59
N ILE A 29 3.77 -11.10 -26.30
CA ILE A 29 2.52 -10.47 -25.82
C ILE A 29 2.46 -9.00 -26.27
N LEU A 30 3.57 -8.25 -26.12
CA LEU A 30 3.65 -6.85 -26.54
C LEU A 30 3.54 -6.69 -28.06
N LEU A 31 4.17 -7.58 -28.84
CA LEU A 31 4.05 -7.58 -30.30
C LEU A 31 2.64 -7.96 -30.76
N ARG A 32 1.99 -8.90 -30.07
CA ARG A 32 0.61 -9.32 -30.39
C ARG A 32 -0.40 -8.20 -30.07
N ARG A 33 -0.28 -7.52 -28.93
CA ARG A 33 -1.09 -6.33 -28.60
C ARG A 33 -0.93 -5.21 -29.64
N ARG A 34 0.27 -5.04 -30.20
CA ARG A 34 0.52 -4.04 -31.25
C ARG A 34 -0.16 -4.37 -32.57
N ASP A 35 -0.19 -5.65 -32.97
CA ASP A 35 -0.88 -6.08 -34.20
C ASP A 35 -2.41 -5.97 -34.07
N ASP A 36 -2.96 -6.21 -32.87
CA ASP A 36 -4.39 -6.03 -32.60
C ASP A 36 -4.79 -4.54 -32.61
N GLY A 37 -3.92 -3.64 -32.17
CA GLY A 37 -4.12 -2.19 -32.27
C GLY A 37 -4.05 -1.62 -33.69
N LEU A 38 -3.35 -2.29 -34.61
CA LEU A 38 -3.26 -1.88 -36.03
C LEU A 38 -4.45 -2.35 -36.88
N GLN A 39 -5.21 -3.36 -36.45
CA GLN A 39 -6.42 -3.79 -37.17
C GLN A 39 -7.61 -2.85 -36.98
N PHE A 40 -7.63 -2.03 -35.93
CA PHE A 40 -8.71 -1.05 -35.70
C PHE A 40 -8.54 0.26 -36.46
N ALA A 41 -7.32 0.61 -36.87
CA ALA A 41 -7.05 1.84 -37.64
C ALA A 41 -7.20 1.69 -39.17
N GLY A 42 -7.52 0.49 -39.67
CA GLY A 42 -7.51 0.16 -41.11
C GLY A 42 -8.86 0.17 -41.84
N ARG A 43 -9.99 0.47 -41.18
CA ARG A 43 -11.31 0.54 -41.84
C ARG A 43 -11.56 1.93 -42.43
N THR A 44 -10.81 2.28 -43.47
CA THR A 44 -11.18 3.34 -44.41
C THR A 44 -11.96 2.75 -45.59
N MET A 45 -12.88 3.56 -46.10
CA MET A 45 -14.03 3.26 -46.97
C MET A 45 -13.73 2.44 -48.23
N PRO A 46 -14.68 1.62 -48.73
CA PRO A 46 -14.58 1.06 -50.07
C PRO A 46 -14.89 2.13 -51.13
N SER A 47 -13.84 2.47 -51.86
CA SER A 47 -13.85 3.21 -53.12
C SER A 47 -14.55 2.43 -54.24
N SER A 48 -15.29 3.20 -55.04
CA SER A 48 -15.89 2.90 -56.34
C SER A 48 -15.04 2.01 -57.27
N GLY A 49 -15.70 1.04 -57.90
CA GLY A 49 -15.20 0.26 -59.02
C GLY A 49 -16.34 -0.45 -59.77
N SER A 50 -16.82 0.16 -60.86
CA SER A 50 -17.70 -0.48 -61.86
C SER A 50 -16.97 -1.63 -62.58
N PRO A 51 -17.71 -2.62 -63.14
CA PRO A 51 -18.00 -2.53 -64.58
C PRO A 51 -19.37 -3.10 -65.05
N ALA A 52 -19.85 -2.47 -66.13
CA ALA A 52 -20.53 -3.02 -67.31
C ALA A 52 -21.74 -3.99 -67.19
N ARG A 53 -22.94 -3.42 -67.44
CA ARG A 53 -23.80 -3.62 -68.64
C ARG A 53 -24.35 -5.02 -68.96
N GLU A 54 -25.65 -5.22 -68.70
CA GLU A 54 -26.67 -5.79 -69.63
C GLU A 54 -28.09 -5.65 -69.01
N SER A 55 -28.90 -4.70 -69.50
CA SER A 55 -30.11 -4.90 -70.33
C SER A 55 -31.16 -5.89 -69.78
N SER A 56 -32.29 -5.38 -69.24
CA SER A 56 -33.67 -5.58 -69.77
C SER A 56 -34.77 -5.02 -68.85
N GLN A 57 -35.40 -3.93 -69.30
CA GLN A 57 -36.84 -3.57 -69.20
C GLN A 57 -37.59 -3.44 -67.84
N PRO A 58 -38.72 -2.67 -67.82
CA PRO A 58 -39.05 -1.76 -66.74
C PRO A 58 -40.18 -2.27 -65.83
N ALA A 59 -40.11 -1.93 -64.54
CA ALA A 59 -41.27 -1.97 -63.67
C ALA A 59 -41.16 -0.91 -62.55
N ALA A 60 -42.16 -0.04 -62.52
CA ALA A 60 -42.65 0.75 -61.39
C ALA A 60 -41.63 1.47 -60.50
N THR A 61 -41.43 2.75 -60.82
CA THR A 61 -40.92 3.79 -59.91
C THR A 61 -41.84 3.89 -58.68
N VAL A 62 -41.35 3.44 -57.52
CA VAL A 62 -41.80 3.90 -56.21
C VAL A 62 -40.59 4.57 -55.58
N SER A 63 -40.59 5.90 -55.57
CA SER A 63 -39.63 6.72 -54.82
C SER A 63 -39.63 6.29 -53.35
N PRO A 64 -38.48 5.98 -52.74
CA PRO A 64 -38.38 6.05 -51.30
C PRO A 64 -38.51 7.54 -50.89
N ALA A 65 -39.40 7.80 -49.93
CA ALA A 65 -39.59 9.10 -49.31
C ALA A 65 -38.29 9.54 -48.59
N PRO A 66 -38.02 10.84 -48.50
CA PRO A 66 -36.71 11.32 -48.07
C PRO A 66 -36.56 11.26 -46.54
N GLU A 67 -35.56 10.51 -46.07
CA GLU A 67 -34.94 10.56 -44.74
C GLU A 67 -34.15 11.89 -44.52
N ILE A 68 -34.61 12.98 -45.14
CA ILE A 68 -33.94 14.31 -45.16
C ILE A 68 -34.74 15.35 -44.35
N ALA A 69 -35.92 14.98 -43.84
CA ALA A 69 -36.79 15.89 -43.09
C ALA A 69 -36.41 16.01 -41.61
N GLU A 70 -36.05 14.91 -40.94
CA GLU A 70 -35.77 14.89 -39.48
C GLU A 70 -34.45 15.59 -39.12
N VAL A 71 -33.40 15.44 -39.94
CA VAL A 71 -32.10 16.11 -39.70
C VAL A 71 -32.25 17.64 -39.74
N ARG A 72 -33.12 18.18 -40.59
CA ARG A 72 -33.33 19.63 -40.70
C ARG A 72 -34.16 20.22 -39.57
N THR A 73 -34.99 19.43 -38.89
CA THR A 73 -35.80 19.92 -37.78
C THR A 73 -35.00 20.03 -36.49
N HIS A 74 -34.04 19.13 -36.29
CA HIS A 74 -33.16 19.10 -35.12
C HIS A 74 -32.25 20.34 -35.06
N ASP A 75 -31.55 20.64 -36.16
CA ASP A 75 -30.68 21.83 -36.27
C ASP A 75 -31.45 23.14 -35.99
N LEU A 76 -32.71 23.22 -36.44
CA LEU A 76 -33.57 24.39 -36.22
C LEU A 76 -34.03 24.53 -34.76
N GLN A 77 -34.22 23.43 -34.04
CA GLN A 77 -34.57 23.45 -32.62
C GLN A 77 -33.37 23.88 -31.77
N SER A 78 -32.20 23.29 -32.02
CA SER A 78 -30.94 23.66 -31.36
C SER A 78 -30.61 25.15 -31.59
N ASP A 79 -30.70 25.64 -32.84
CA ASP A 79 -30.47 27.07 -33.16
C ASP A 79 -31.44 28.01 -32.44
N ARG A 80 -32.72 27.61 -32.30
CA ARG A 80 -33.73 28.39 -31.60
C ARG A 80 -33.45 28.41 -30.09
N PHE A 81 -33.04 27.29 -29.51
CA PHE A 81 -32.66 27.21 -28.10
C PHE A 81 -31.41 28.05 -27.80
N LYS A 82 -30.35 27.92 -28.62
CA LYS A 82 -29.14 28.76 -28.54
C LYS A 82 -29.45 30.26 -28.58
N ARG A 83 -30.47 30.67 -29.34
CA ARG A 83 -30.92 32.08 -29.36
C ARG A 83 -31.52 32.51 -28.02
N LEU A 84 -32.36 31.69 -27.40
CA LEU A 84 -32.94 31.98 -26.08
C LEU A 84 -31.86 32.05 -25.00
N LEU A 85 -30.89 31.13 -25.00
CA LEU A 85 -29.76 31.18 -24.07
C LEU A 85 -28.97 32.49 -24.20
N ARG A 86 -28.69 32.94 -25.43
CA ARG A 86 -28.02 34.25 -25.66
C ARG A 86 -28.85 35.44 -25.16
N GLU A 87 -30.17 35.38 -25.29
CA GLU A 87 -31.08 36.43 -24.79
C GLU A 87 -31.06 36.52 -23.26
N TRP A 88 -31.09 35.38 -22.56
CA TRP A 88 -30.97 35.33 -21.10
C TRP A 88 -29.58 35.78 -20.62
N ARG A 89 -28.52 35.39 -21.32
CA ARG A 89 -27.16 35.87 -21.06
C ARG A 89 -27.04 37.39 -21.20
N ALA A 90 -27.65 37.95 -22.24
CA ALA A 90 -27.70 39.40 -22.45
C ALA A 90 -28.51 40.14 -21.37
N ALA A 91 -29.45 39.46 -20.70
CA ALA A 91 -30.20 40.00 -19.56
C ALA A 91 -29.40 39.98 -18.24
N GLY A 92 -28.19 39.42 -18.23
CA GLY A 92 -27.25 39.44 -17.11
C GLY A 92 -27.28 38.18 -16.22
N ASP A 93 -28.02 37.15 -16.61
CA ASP A 93 -27.98 35.84 -15.96
C ASP A 93 -27.10 34.88 -16.78
N ASN A 94 -26.00 34.42 -16.19
CA ASN A 94 -24.98 33.64 -16.88
C ASN A 94 -24.75 32.27 -16.26
N GLY A 95 -25.63 31.82 -15.36
CA GLY A 95 -25.45 30.56 -14.63
C GLY A 95 -26.53 29.52 -14.88
N ALA A 96 -26.60 28.50 -14.02
CA ALA A 96 -27.60 27.42 -14.07
C ALA A 96 -29.07 27.93 -14.15
N THR A 97 -29.36 29.09 -13.53
CA THR A 97 -30.69 29.73 -13.58
C THR A 97 -31.06 30.16 -15.01
N ALA A 98 -30.11 30.70 -15.77
CA ALA A 98 -30.33 31.09 -17.16
C ALA A 98 -30.65 29.88 -18.04
N ILE A 99 -29.98 28.75 -17.82
CA ILE A 99 -30.24 27.49 -18.53
C ILE A 99 -31.67 27.01 -18.20
N THR A 100 -32.01 26.96 -16.91
CA THR A 100 -33.34 26.56 -16.42
C THR A 100 -34.45 27.41 -17.05
N GLU A 101 -34.27 28.73 -17.09
CA GLU A 101 -35.25 29.66 -17.63
C GLU A 101 -35.35 29.59 -19.16
N ALA A 102 -34.23 29.35 -19.86
CA ALA A 102 -34.22 29.14 -21.30
C ALA A 102 -34.97 27.85 -21.67
N VAL A 103 -34.76 26.75 -20.95
CA VAL A 103 -35.46 25.46 -21.16
C VAL A 103 -36.95 25.63 -20.91
N ARG A 104 -37.32 26.26 -19.78
CA ARG A 104 -38.72 26.55 -19.46
C ARG A 104 -39.41 27.40 -20.53
N SER A 105 -38.69 28.37 -21.09
CA SER A 105 -39.22 29.31 -22.09
C SER A 105 -39.24 28.73 -23.51
N PHE A 106 -38.43 27.70 -23.80
CA PHE A 106 -38.33 27.10 -25.12
C PHE A 106 -39.64 26.45 -25.56
N GLY A 107 -40.33 25.79 -24.63
CA GLY A 107 -41.69 25.26 -24.80
C GLY A 107 -41.83 24.17 -25.87
N GLY A 108 -40.71 23.60 -26.33
CA GLY A 108 -40.64 22.42 -27.19
C GLY A 108 -39.65 21.40 -26.63
N ASP A 109 -39.58 20.22 -27.24
CA ASP A 109 -38.64 19.18 -26.83
C ASP A 109 -37.24 19.51 -27.39
N ILE A 110 -36.25 19.58 -26.51
CA ILE A 110 -34.82 19.61 -26.85
C ILE A 110 -34.18 18.41 -26.15
N ASP A 111 -33.39 17.65 -26.90
CA ASP A 111 -32.62 16.53 -26.34
C ASP A 111 -31.56 17.06 -25.38
N GLU A 112 -31.28 16.29 -24.33
CA GLU A 112 -30.31 16.64 -23.31
C GLU A 112 -28.91 16.87 -23.89
N THR A 113 -28.51 16.05 -24.86
CA THR A 113 -27.23 16.17 -25.56
C THR A 113 -27.14 17.51 -26.29
N ASP A 114 -28.20 17.86 -27.02
CA ASP A 114 -28.29 19.12 -27.76
C ASP A 114 -28.28 20.35 -26.85
N LEU A 115 -28.90 20.22 -25.68
CA LEU A 115 -28.90 21.27 -24.66
C LEU A 115 -27.49 21.50 -24.13
N VAL A 116 -26.78 20.43 -23.76
CA VAL A 116 -25.42 20.50 -23.23
C VAL A 116 -24.46 21.03 -24.29
N ASP A 117 -24.52 20.51 -25.51
CA ASP A 117 -23.71 20.97 -26.65
C ASP A 117 -23.98 22.46 -26.93
N ALA A 118 -25.25 22.91 -26.83
CA ALA A 118 -25.60 24.32 -26.95
C ALA A 118 -25.07 25.20 -25.81
N CYS A 119 -25.03 24.70 -24.58
CA CYS A 119 -24.44 25.42 -23.45
C CYS A 119 -22.92 25.52 -23.60
N ALA A 120 -22.26 24.43 -24.01
CA ALA A 120 -20.82 24.38 -24.26
C ALA A 120 -20.40 25.35 -25.38
N GLU A 121 -21.12 25.37 -26.51
CA GLU A 121 -20.88 26.32 -27.61
C GLU A 121 -21.06 27.79 -27.21
N LEU A 122 -21.82 28.04 -26.14
CA LEU A 122 -22.07 29.37 -25.61
C LEU A 122 -21.20 29.68 -24.38
N ASP A 123 -20.13 28.92 -24.13
CA ASP A 123 -19.19 29.16 -23.03
C ASP A 123 -19.90 29.26 -21.66
N PHE A 124 -20.90 28.42 -21.40
CA PHE A 124 -21.37 28.18 -20.03
C PHE A 124 -20.34 27.32 -19.30
N SER A 125 -20.15 27.58 -18.00
CA SER A 125 -19.24 26.77 -17.20
C SER A 125 -19.83 25.38 -16.97
N GLU A 126 -18.95 24.40 -16.83
CA GLU A 126 -19.26 23.01 -16.51
C GLU A 126 -20.07 22.92 -15.21
N GLN A 127 -19.75 23.80 -14.24
CA GLN A 127 -20.46 23.88 -12.97
C GLN A 127 -21.89 24.42 -13.11
N ASP A 128 -22.13 25.36 -14.02
CA ASP A 128 -23.48 25.84 -14.33
C ASP A 128 -24.32 24.76 -15.02
N ILE A 129 -23.71 24.03 -15.95
CA ILE A 129 -24.36 22.94 -16.68
C ILE A 129 -24.71 21.79 -15.72
N ALA A 130 -23.75 21.32 -14.92
CA ALA A 130 -23.99 20.29 -13.91
C ALA A 130 -25.00 20.74 -12.84
N GLY A 131 -24.96 22.01 -12.44
CA GLY A 131 -25.94 22.60 -11.53
C GLY A 131 -27.36 22.56 -12.09
N TYR A 132 -27.54 22.84 -13.39
CA TYR A 132 -28.82 22.67 -14.07
C TYR A 132 -29.26 21.21 -14.12
N LEU A 133 -28.38 20.30 -14.57
CA LEU A 133 -28.70 18.87 -14.67
C LEU A 133 -29.09 18.27 -13.32
N THR A 134 -28.39 18.66 -12.25
CA THR A 134 -28.74 18.27 -10.87
C THR A 134 -30.14 18.74 -10.49
N GLN A 135 -30.52 19.99 -10.83
CA GLN A 135 -31.86 20.52 -10.56
C GLN A 135 -32.94 19.85 -11.41
N ALA A 136 -32.60 19.43 -12.63
CA ALA A 136 -33.47 18.69 -13.52
C ALA A 136 -33.64 17.21 -13.09
N GLY A 137 -32.84 16.74 -12.12
CA GLY A 137 -33.00 15.44 -11.48
C GLY A 137 -32.14 14.32 -12.07
N PHE A 138 -31.14 14.66 -12.88
CA PHE A 138 -30.18 13.70 -13.44
C PHE A 138 -29.32 13.07 -12.34
N GLY A 139 -28.95 11.81 -12.56
CA GLY A 139 -27.99 11.08 -11.72
C GLY A 139 -26.56 11.60 -11.92
N ILE A 140 -25.67 11.31 -10.97
CA ILE A 140 -24.27 11.75 -11.04
C ILE A 140 -23.54 11.15 -12.25
N ASP A 141 -23.82 9.89 -12.59
CA ASP A 141 -23.22 9.20 -13.74
C ASP A 141 -23.65 9.85 -15.07
N GLU A 142 -24.94 10.19 -15.20
CA GLU A 142 -25.49 10.88 -16.37
C GLU A 142 -24.89 12.28 -16.52
N ILE A 143 -24.73 13.00 -15.41
CA ILE A 143 -24.06 14.32 -15.40
C ILE A 143 -22.61 14.16 -15.85
N ALA A 144 -21.89 13.16 -15.34
CA ALA A 144 -20.51 12.93 -15.72
C ALA A 144 -20.37 12.62 -17.22
N GLU A 145 -21.20 11.72 -17.77
CA GLU A 145 -21.21 11.37 -19.20
C GLU A 145 -21.45 12.61 -20.10
N HIS A 146 -22.42 13.45 -19.73
CA HIS A 146 -22.73 14.66 -20.50
C HIS A 146 -21.60 15.69 -20.48
N ILE A 147 -20.93 15.86 -19.33
CA ILE A 147 -19.83 16.80 -19.19
C ILE A 147 -18.58 16.27 -19.91
N GLU A 148 -18.22 15.00 -19.74
CA GLU A 148 -17.02 14.40 -20.33
C GLU A 148 -17.00 14.50 -21.86
N ARG A 149 -18.17 14.36 -22.50
CA ARG A 149 -18.31 14.48 -23.95
C ARG A 149 -17.83 15.82 -24.51
N ASN A 150 -18.01 16.89 -23.74
CA ASN A 150 -17.81 18.26 -24.21
C ASN A 150 -16.62 18.97 -23.55
N PHE A 151 -16.20 18.50 -22.37
CA PHE A 151 -15.22 19.17 -21.53
C PHE A 151 -14.10 18.21 -21.14
N LYS A 152 -12.86 18.70 -21.21
CA LYS A 152 -11.70 18.00 -20.68
C LYS A 152 -11.36 18.63 -19.34
N MET A 153 -11.65 17.92 -18.27
CA MET A 153 -11.46 18.40 -16.92
C MET A 153 -10.36 17.62 -16.19
N ASP A 154 -9.65 18.31 -15.31
CA ASP A 154 -8.77 17.65 -14.35
C ASP A 154 -9.54 17.11 -13.13
N ALA A 155 -8.84 16.36 -12.26
CA ALA A 155 -9.44 15.73 -11.08
C ALA A 155 -10.07 16.74 -10.11
N GLY A 156 -9.47 17.92 -9.96
CA GLY A 156 -10.00 18.98 -9.10
C GLY A 156 -11.30 19.56 -9.64
N GLU A 157 -11.35 19.76 -10.96
CA GLU A 157 -12.53 20.23 -11.69
C GLU A 157 -13.67 19.20 -11.61
N TRP A 158 -13.40 17.91 -11.85
CA TRP A 158 -14.39 16.82 -11.72
C TRP A 158 -15.01 16.77 -10.33
N VAL A 159 -14.18 16.74 -9.29
CA VAL A 159 -14.67 16.77 -7.91
C VAL A 159 -15.49 18.02 -7.68
N SER A 160 -15.07 19.18 -8.17
CA SER A 160 -15.81 20.43 -7.98
C SER A 160 -17.20 20.42 -8.61
N VAL A 161 -17.29 19.93 -9.85
CA VAL A 161 -18.52 19.88 -10.65
C VAL A 161 -19.51 18.88 -10.07
N LEU A 162 -19.05 17.70 -9.67
CA LEU A 162 -19.92 16.60 -9.23
C LEU A 162 -20.23 16.63 -7.73
N TRP A 163 -19.50 17.40 -6.91
CA TRP A 163 -19.65 17.41 -5.44
C TRP A 163 -21.07 17.70 -4.94
N ASP A 164 -21.75 18.64 -5.62
CA ASP A 164 -23.10 19.06 -5.23
C ASP A 164 -24.19 18.14 -5.78
N ALA A 165 -23.90 17.42 -6.87
CA ALA A 165 -24.75 16.36 -7.41
C ALA A 165 -24.71 15.12 -6.52
N ALA A 166 -23.53 14.81 -5.96
CA ALA A 166 -23.32 13.72 -5.02
C ALA A 166 -24.08 13.96 -3.70
N LYS A 167 -24.84 12.97 -3.26
CA LYS A 167 -25.64 13.02 -2.02
C LYS A 167 -24.98 12.19 -0.93
N GLY A 168 -25.23 12.56 0.33
CA GLY A 168 -24.75 11.84 1.49
C GLY A 168 -23.60 12.53 2.22
N THR A 169 -22.94 11.76 3.08
CA THR A 169 -21.71 12.08 3.82
C THR A 169 -20.54 12.29 2.85
N PRO A 170 -19.43 12.91 3.29
CA PRO A 170 -18.24 13.08 2.45
C PRO A 170 -17.74 11.77 1.82
N ALA A 171 -17.73 10.66 2.57
CA ALA A 171 -17.33 9.34 2.06
C ALA A 171 -18.28 8.83 0.96
N GLU A 172 -19.59 8.89 1.19
CA GLU A 172 -20.60 8.49 0.20
C GLU A 172 -20.52 9.35 -1.07
N ARG A 173 -20.19 10.64 -0.94
CA ARG A 173 -19.96 11.53 -2.09
C ARG A 173 -18.69 11.17 -2.85
N ALA A 174 -17.60 10.91 -2.14
CA ALA A 174 -16.33 10.50 -2.75
C ALA A 174 -16.50 9.23 -3.57
N SER A 175 -17.16 8.21 -2.99
CA SER A 175 -17.50 6.96 -3.67
C SER A 175 -18.35 7.21 -4.92
N ALA A 176 -19.41 8.02 -4.82
CA ALA A 176 -20.24 8.35 -5.97
C ALA A 176 -19.46 9.06 -7.10
N ILE A 177 -18.53 9.96 -6.76
CA ILE A 177 -17.71 10.67 -7.75
C ILE A 177 -16.69 9.73 -8.41
N LEU A 178 -16.00 8.90 -7.62
CA LEU A 178 -15.04 7.92 -8.13
C LEU A 178 -15.71 6.92 -9.07
N ASN A 179 -16.92 6.48 -8.74
CA ASN A 179 -17.71 5.60 -9.59
C ASN A 179 -18.24 6.28 -10.86
N ALA A 180 -18.45 7.60 -10.85
CA ALA A 180 -18.96 8.34 -12.00
C ALA A 180 -17.86 8.72 -13.02
N VAL A 181 -16.59 8.82 -12.60
CA VAL A 181 -15.48 9.28 -13.45
C VAL A 181 -14.56 8.11 -13.81
N HIS A 182 -14.89 7.39 -14.87
CA HIS A 182 -14.20 6.13 -15.24
C HIS A 182 -12.85 6.31 -15.95
N ASP A 183 -12.63 7.41 -16.67
CA ASP A 183 -11.42 7.61 -17.49
C ASP A 183 -10.27 8.27 -16.71
N MET A 184 -10.44 8.48 -15.41
CA MET A 184 -9.46 9.14 -14.54
C MET A 184 -8.79 8.16 -13.58
N SER A 185 -7.50 8.38 -13.30
CA SER A 185 -6.83 7.62 -12.25
C SER A 185 -7.45 7.97 -10.89
N ALA A 186 -7.90 6.97 -10.16
CA ALA A 186 -8.46 7.15 -8.82
C ALA A 186 -7.49 7.88 -7.87
N THR A 187 -6.19 7.70 -8.09
CA THR A 187 -5.12 8.37 -7.34
C THR A 187 -5.06 9.89 -7.56
N ASP A 188 -5.42 10.37 -8.74
CA ASP A 188 -5.45 11.82 -9.04
C ASP A 188 -6.54 12.55 -8.23
N LEU A 189 -7.55 11.80 -7.75
CA LEU A 189 -8.67 12.32 -6.98
C LEU A 189 -8.38 12.42 -5.48
N ILE A 190 -7.28 11.85 -4.95
CA ILE A 190 -6.96 11.89 -3.51
C ILE A 190 -6.91 13.33 -3.00
N GLN A 191 -6.05 14.18 -3.57
CA GLN A 191 -5.86 15.55 -3.09
C GLN A 191 -7.11 16.42 -3.26
N PRO A 192 -7.84 16.39 -4.39
CA PRO A 192 -9.14 17.04 -4.52
C PRO A 192 -10.16 16.64 -3.45
N LEU A 193 -10.29 15.34 -3.16
CA LEU A 193 -11.25 14.83 -2.17
C LEU A 193 -10.87 15.27 -0.75
N LEU A 194 -9.59 15.19 -0.38
CA LEU A 194 -9.10 15.71 0.91
C LEU A 194 -9.38 17.21 1.05
N SER A 195 -9.20 17.98 -0.02
CA SER A 195 -9.47 19.43 -0.05
C SER A 195 -10.95 19.77 0.12
N ARG A 196 -11.86 18.82 -0.16
CA ARG A 196 -13.31 18.93 0.08
C ARG A 196 -13.75 18.48 1.47
N GLY A 197 -12.79 18.11 2.33
CA GLY A 197 -13.04 17.74 3.71
C GLY A 197 -13.38 16.26 3.91
N CYS A 198 -13.12 15.40 2.93
CA CYS A 198 -13.04 13.96 3.19
C CYS A 198 -11.90 13.68 4.17
N SER A 199 -12.13 12.79 5.14
CA SER A 199 -11.03 12.35 5.99
C SER A 199 -10.08 11.44 5.21
N PRO A 200 -8.79 11.37 5.56
CA PRO A 200 -7.86 10.41 4.99
C PRO A 200 -8.38 8.97 5.03
N ALA A 201 -9.00 8.56 6.14
CA ALA A 201 -9.61 7.25 6.31
C ALA A 201 -10.74 6.98 5.31
N ASP A 202 -11.63 7.95 5.08
CA ASP A 202 -12.72 7.81 4.12
C ASP A 202 -12.18 7.67 2.69
N VAL A 203 -11.19 8.48 2.32
CA VAL A 203 -10.58 8.43 0.99
C VAL A 203 -9.88 7.09 0.77
N ALA A 204 -9.11 6.63 1.75
CA ALA A 204 -8.42 5.34 1.68
C ALA A 204 -9.40 4.18 1.53
N SER A 205 -10.47 4.16 2.35
CA SER A 205 -11.49 3.11 2.30
C SER A 205 -12.18 3.05 0.94
N VAL A 206 -12.56 4.21 0.40
CA VAL A 206 -13.21 4.26 -0.92
C VAL A 206 -12.27 3.81 -2.03
N LEU A 207 -10.99 4.20 -2.01
CA LEU A 207 -10.03 3.80 -3.05
C LEU A 207 -9.75 2.30 -3.04
N CYS A 208 -9.55 1.70 -1.87
CA CYS A 208 -9.32 0.26 -1.77
C CYS A 208 -10.55 -0.57 -2.15
N HIS A 209 -11.76 -0.14 -1.75
CA HIS A 209 -12.98 -0.93 -1.99
C HIS A 209 -13.63 -0.70 -3.36
N GLU A 210 -13.70 0.55 -3.82
CA GLU A 210 -14.44 0.90 -5.05
C GLU A 210 -13.55 0.90 -6.28
N CYS A 211 -12.26 1.24 -6.12
CA CYS A 211 -11.31 1.30 -7.24
C CYS A 211 -10.41 0.07 -7.34
N GLU A 212 -10.57 -0.89 -6.42
CA GLU A 212 -9.75 -2.11 -6.33
C GLU A 212 -8.23 -1.78 -6.30
N LEU A 213 -7.85 -0.63 -5.74
CA LEU A 213 -6.45 -0.26 -5.55
C LEU A 213 -5.88 -1.06 -4.37
N SER A 214 -4.69 -1.62 -4.56
CA SER A 214 -3.97 -2.21 -3.44
C SER A 214 -3.53 -1.14 -2.45
N PHE A 215 -3.29 -1.56 -1.22
CA PHE A 215 -2.86 -0.63 -0.18
C PHE A 215 -1.49 -0.02 -0.49
N GLY A 216 -0.59 -0.80 -1.12
CA GLY A 216 0.72 -0.33 -1.56
C GLY A 216 0.64 0.80 -2.59
N GLU A 217 -0.17 0.62 -3.64
CA GLU A 217 -0.39 1.64 -4.68
C GLU A 217 -1.01 2.92 -4.10
N MET A 218 -1.96 2.75 -3.18
CA MET A 218 -2.62 3.87 -2.50
C MET A 218 -1.62 4.67 -1.66
N VAL A 219 -0.78 4.01 -0.85
CA VAL A 219 0.25 4.66 -0.03
C VAL A 219 1.26 5.40 -0.91
N GLN A 220 1.72 4.77 -2.00
CA GLN A 220 2.67 5.38 -2.93
C GLN A 220 2.10 6.65 -3.59
N SER A 221 0.80 6.64 -3.86
CA SER A 221 0.10 7.74 -4.51
C SER A 221 -0.38 8.83 -3.56
N TRP A 222 -0.15 8.67 -2.25
CA TRP A 222 -0.60 9.63 -1.28
C TRP A 222 0.11 10.99 -1.47
N PRO A 223 -0.60 12.14 -1.41
CA PRO A 223 0.00 13.45 -1.72
C PRO A 223 1.16 13.88 -0.83
N THR A 224 1.30 13.24 0.33
CA THR A 224 2.33 13.52 1.33
C THR A 224 2.88 12.20 1.85
N ASP A 225 4.18 12.18 2.18
CA ASP A 225 4.79 11.03 2.84
C ASP A 225 4.02 10.68 4.11
N LEU A 226 3.45 9.48 4.13
CA LEU A 226 2.71 8.96 5.27
C LEU A 226 3.68 8.38 6.30
N ASP A 227 3.50 8.75 7.56
CA ASP A 227 4.19 8.07 8.65
C ASP A 227 3.52 6.73 8.96
N VAL A 228 4.25 5.84 9.65
CA VAL A 228 3.78 4.49 9.97
C VAL A 228 2.45 4.49 10.74
N PRO A 229 2.26 5.30 11.80
CA PRO A 229 0.98 5.34 12.50
C PRO A 229 -0.19 5.72 11.59
N THR A 230 -0.01 6.72 10.71
CA THR A 230 -1.06 7.11 9.77
C THR A 230 -1.35 5.99 8.77
N MET A 231 -0.32 5.35 8.20
CA MET A 231 -0.52 4.20 7.30
C MET A 231 -1.31 3.07 8.00
N ALA A 232 -1.00 2.75 9.26
CA ALA A 232 -1.72 1.72 10.00
C ALA A 232 -3.20 2.09 10.23
N GLU A 233 -3.49 3.35 10.52
CA GLU A 233 -4.87 3.84 10.63
C GLU A 233 -5.62 3.75 9.29
N LEU A 234 -4.97 4.07 8.18
CA LEU A 234 -5.55 3.94 6.84
C LEU A 234 -5.82 2.48 6.49
N ALA A 235 -4.87 1.58 6.70
CA ALA A 235 -5.04 0.15 6.43
C ALA A 235 -6.25 -0.42 7.19
N LYS A 236 -6.38 -0.04 8.47
CA LYS A 236 -7.52 -0.43 9.31
C LYS A 236 -8.84 0.18 8.83
N ALA A 237 -8.84 1.43 8.39
CA ALA A 237 -10.04 2.08 7.86
C ALA A 237 -10.51 1.47 6.54
N SER A 238 -9.57 0.99 5.72
CA SER A 238 -9.82 0.28 4.47
C SER A 238 -10.07 -1.22 4.65
N GLU A 239 -10.10 -1.72 5.89
CA GLU A 239 -10.23 -3.15 6.20
C GLU A 239 -9.24 -4.05 5.42
N VAL A 240 -8.05 -3.53 5.10
CA VAL A 240 -7.02 -4.28 4.37
C VAL A 240 -6.28 -5.19 5.34
N ASP A 241 -6.18 -6.47 4.97
CA ASP A 241 -5.33 -7.42 5.65
C ASP A 241 -3.90 -7.33 5.11
N LEU A 242 -3.02 -6.64 5.84
CA LEU A 242 -1.61 -6.48 5.47
C LEU A 242 -0.80 -7.78 5.58
N THR A 243 -1.39 -8.86 6.08
CA THR A 243 -0.76 -10.19 6.14
C THR A 243 -1.10 -11.06 4.92
N ASP A 244 -2.03 -10.60 4.07
CA ASP A 244 -2.29 -11.24 2.79
C ASP A 244 -1.04 -11.16 1.90
N GLU A 245 -0.69 -12.28 1.27
CA GLU A 245 0.56 -12.44 0.51
C GLU A 245 0.64 -11.45 -0.66
N ASP A 246 -0.47 -11.21 -1.36
CA ASP A 246 -0.48 -10.33 -2.53
C ASP A 246 -0.40 -8.86 -2.09
N GLU A 247 -1.19 -8.45 -1.09
CA GLU A 247 -1.15 -7.09 -0.54
C GLU A 247 0.21 -6.76 0.10
N TYR A 248 0.76 -7.68 0.89
CA TYR A 248 2.07 -7.48 1.51
C TYR A 248 3.18 -7.38 0.47
N ARG A 249 3.16 -8.22 -0.56
CA ARG A 249 4.14 -8.17 -1.66
C ARG A 249 4.10 -6.82 -2.36
N GLU A 250 2.92 -6.32 -2.72
CA GLU A 250 2.78 -5.01 -3.37
C GLU A 250 3.22 -3.86 -2.46
N LEU A 251 2.88 -3.92 -1.17
CA LEU A 251 3.39 -2.99 -0.18
C LEU A 251 4.93 -2.98 -0.12
N ARG A 252 5.56 -4.16 -0.18
CA ARG A 252 7.02 -4.33 -0.15
C ARG A 252 7.73 -3.87 -1.42
N GLU A 253 7.03 -3.74 -2.54
CA GLU A 253 7.57 -3.08 -3.74
C GLU A 253 7.84 -1.58 -3.50
N HIS A 254 7.21 -0.99 -2.48
CA HIS A 254 7.26 0.45 -2.22
C HIS A 254 7.81 0.81 -0.83
N LEU A 255 7.82 -0.13 0.12
CA LEU A 255 8.37 0.06 1.46
C LEU A 255 9.51 -0.91 1.73
N GLU A 256 10.57 -0.40 2.36
CA GLU A 256 11.65 -1.24 2.92
C GLU A 256 11.10 -2.11 4.06
N PHE A 257 11.73 -3.26 4.29
CA PHE A 257 11.27 -4.25 5.26
C PHE A 257 11.15 -3.68 6.69
N ASP A 258 12.05 -2.79 7.10
CA ASP A 258 12.00 -2.19 8.43
C ASP A 258 10.72 -1.35 8.65
N LYS A 259 10.31 -0.61 7.62
CA LYS A 259 9.07 0.18 7.64
C LYS A 259 7.83 -0.69 7.53
N ALA A 260 7.88 -1.74 6.70
CA ALA A 260 6.80 -2.72 6.60
C ALA A 260 6.56 -3.41 7.94
N ALA A 261 7.61 -3.91 8.61
CA ALA A 261 7.52 -4.52 9.93
C ALA A 261 6.92 -3.56 10.98
N LYS A 262 7.36 -2.29 11.00
CA LYS A 262 6.77 -1.23 11.86
C LYS A 262 5.28 -1.04 11.58
N LEU A 263 4.89 -1.04 10.30
CA LEU A 263 3.50 -0.89 9.87
C LEU A 263 2.62 -2.06 10.30
N LEU A 264 3.06 -3.30 10.08
CA LEU A 264 2.32 -4.48 10.57
C LEU A 264 2.21 -4.48 12.10
N CYS A 265 3.29 -4.14 12.82
CA CYS A 265 3.23 -4.00 14.27
C CYS A 265 2.18 -2.95 14.71
N ALA A 266 2.16 -1.79 14.04
CA ALA A 266 1.21 -0.72 14.33
C ALA A 266 -0.25 -1.08 13.93
N ALA A 267 -0.43 -1.91 12.91
CA ALA A 267 -1.72 -2.48 12.52
C ALA A 267 -2.22 -3.55 13.52
N GLY A 268 -1.37 -4.01 14.44
CA GLY A 268 -1.69 -4.99 15.47
C GLY A 268 -1.41 -6.43 15.08
N CYS A 269 -0.63 -6.66 14.02
CA CYS A 269 -0.14 -7.99 13.65
C CYS A 269 0.91 -8.48 14.66
N SER A 270 1.10 -9.80 14.73
CA SER A 270 2.14 -10.41 15.54
C SER A 270 3.49 -10.42 14.82
N ALA A 271 4.59 -10.62 15.56
CA ALA A 271 5.91 -10.79 14.95
C ALA A 271 5.94 -11.98 13.99
N ASN A 272 5.20 -13.05 14.29
CA ASN A 272 5.08 -14.21 13.44
C ASN A 272 4.42 -13.87 12.09
N ASP A 273 3.37 -13.06 12.09
CA ASP A 273 2.69 -12.65 10.85
C ASP A 273 3.63 -11.87 9.93
N VAL A 274 4.53 -11.05 10.48
CA VAL A 274 5.55 -10.31 9.71
C VAL A 274 6.55 -11.25 9.04
N VAL A 275 7.04 -12.24 9.79
CA VAL A 275 8.02 -13.20 9.29
C VAL A 275 7.41 -14.06 8.19
N VAL A 276 6.21 -14.61 8.43
CA VAL A 276 5.46 -15.43 7.46
C VAL A 276 5.18 -14.67 6.16
N ALA A 277 4.88 -13.38 6.25
CA ALA A 277 4.57 -12.56 5.08
C ALA A 277 5.81 -12.24 4.21
N GLU A 278 7.02 -12.23 4.78
CA GLU A 278 8.25 -11.90 4.05
C GLU A 278 8.80 -13.11 3.29
N HIS A 279 8.51 -13.20 1.98
CA HIS A 279 8.94 -14.31 1.12
C HIS A 279 10.47 -14.51 1.04
N ASP A 280 11.25 -13.43 1.10
CA ASP A 280 12.71 -13.46 1.00
C ASP A 280 13.37 -13.35 2.39
N PHE A 281 12.71 -13.87 3.44
CA PHE A 281 13.24 -13.78 4.80
C PHE A 281 14.61 -14.46 4.97
N ASP A 282 14.86 -15.51 4.18
CA ASP A 282 16.13 -16.25 4.17
C ASP A 282 17.35 -15.41 3.77
N ASP A 283 17.15 -14.30 3.07
CA ASP A 283 18.22 -13.40 2.63
C ASP A 283 18.77 -12.54 3.79
N TYR A 284 18.06 -12.44 4.91
CA TYR A 284 18.52 -11.70 6.08
C TYR A 284 19.47 -12.54 6.95
N GLU A 285 20.38 -11.89 7.66
CA GLU A 285 21.09 -12.51 8.77
C GLU A 285 20.22 -12.46 10.02
N PHE A 286 20.31 -13.48 10.89
CA PHE A 286 19.47 -13.59 12.08
C PHE A 286 19.49 -12.31 12.93
N GLU A 287 20.67 -11.75 13.15
CA GLU A 287 20.85 -10.54 13.95
C GLU A 287 20.14 -9.32 13.35
N ASP A 288 20.18 -9.20 12.01
CA ASP A 288 19.51 -8.13 11.29
C ASP A 288 17.99 -8.27 11.36
N ALA A 289 17.47 -9.47 11.11
CA ALA A 289 16.05 -9.78 11.20
C ALA A 289 15.51 -9.53 12.62
N TYR A 290 16.22 -10.03 13.65
CA TYR A 290 15.88 -9.80 15.05
C TYR A 290 15.87 -8.30 15.38
N ARG A 291 16.91 -7.57 15.01
CA ARG A 291 16.97 -6.11 15.23
C ARG A 291 15.80 -5.38 14.57
N ILE A 292 15.45 -5.72 13.33
CA ILE A 292 14.33 -5.08 12.62
C ILE A 292 13.02 -5.29 13.38
N LEU A 293 12.73 -6.52 13.83
CA LEU A 293 11.53 -6.82 14.62
C LEU A 293 11.52 -6.06 15.97
N ARG A 294 12.68 -5.96 16.63
CA ARG A 294 12.80 -5.19 17.89
C ARG A 294 12.56 -3.71 17.67
N GLU A 295 13.14 -3.13 16.62
CA GLU A 295 12.95 -1.73 16.24
C GLU A 295 11.52 -1.44 15.75
N ALA A 296 10.82 -2.45 15.24
CA ALA A 296 9.39 -2.37 14.92
C ALA A 296 8.50 -2.25 16.16
N GLY A 297 9.00 -2.63 17.33
CA GLY A 297 8.30 -2.55 18.61
C GLY A 297 7.81 -3.89 19.15
N PHE A 298 8.19 -5.01 18.50
CA PHE A 298 7.81 -6.34 19.00
C PHE A 298 8.54 -6.68 20.32
N PRO A 299 7.85 -7.35 21.26
CA PRO A 299 8.48 -7.91 22.44
C PRO A 299 9.63 -8.86 22.04
N PRO A 300 10.72 -8.92 22.82
CA PRO A 300 11.87 -9.73 22.45
C PRO A 300 11.56 -11.22 22.36
N SER A 301 10.78 -11.77 23.28
CA SER A 301 10.38 -13.18 23.22
C SER A 301 9.52 -13.50 22.00
N ASP A 302 8.58 -12.62 21.65
CA ASP A 302 7.74 -12.76 20.46
C ASP A 302 8.58 -12.70 19.18
N ALA A 303 9.54 -11.77 19.10
CA ALA A 303 10.45 -11.64 17.97
C ALA A 303 11.34 -12.88 17.80
N LEU A 304 11.96 -13.38 18.88
CA LEU A 304 12.78 -14.59 18.83
C LEU A 304 11.95 -15.82 18.43
N THR A 305 10.76 -15.95 19.01
CA THR A 305 9.84 -17.06 18.70
C THR A 305 9.42 -17.05 17.23
N ALA A 306 9.07 -15.88 16.69
CA ALA A 306 8.71 -15.75 15.28
C ALA A 306 9.82 -16.19 14.32
N LEU A 307 11.09 -15.89 14.66
CA LEU A 307 12.23 -16.27 13.82
C LEU A 307 12.48 -17.79 13.77
N VAL A 308 12.14 -18.51 14.84
CA VAL A 308 12.50 -19.93 15.01
C VAL A 308 11.32 -20.90 14.76
N VAL A 309 10.08 -20.48 15.01
CA VAL A 309 8.92 -21.39 14.98
C VAL A 309 8.51 -21.81 13.58
N GLU A 310 8.84 -21.03 12.55
CA GLU A 310 8.38 -21.34 11.20
C GLU A 310 9.19 -22.45 10.55
N THR A 311 8.50 -23.51 10.12
CA THR A 311 9.10 -24.76 9.64
C THR A 311 9.93 -24.63 8.36
N ASP A 312 9.83 -23.50 7.67
CA ASP A 312 10.58 -23.20 6.46
C ASP A 312 11.65 -22.11 6.67
N ASN A 313 11.72 -21.48 7.86
CA ASN A 313 12.78 -20.52 8.16
C ASN A 313 14.11 -21.23 8.40
N ARG A 314 15.21 -20.63 7.94
CA ARG A 314 16.56 -21.21 8.14
C ARG A 314 17.05 -21.19 9.59
N TYR A 315 16.39 -20.47 10.48
CA TYR A 315 16.89 -20.22 11.84
C TYR A 315 16.35 -21.25 12.83
N GLY A 316 17.25 -21.78 13.67
CA GLY A 316 16.92 -22.70 14.76
C GLY A 316 17.20 -22.11 16.14
N ASP A 317 16.95 -22.90 17.18
CA ASP A 317 17.28 -22.53 18.57
C ASP A 317 18.80 -22.32 18.73
N ALA A 318 19.61 -23.02 17.93
CA ALA A 318 21.06 -22.83 17.88
C ALA A 318 21.46 -21.39 17.49
N ASP A 319 20.73 -20.74 16.56
CA ASP A 319 21.02 -19.37 16.11
C ASP A 319 20.71 -18.34 17.20
N VAL A 320 19.62 -18.53 17.95
CA VAL A 320 19.28 -17.70 19.12
C VAL A 320 20.39 -17.77 20.18
N MET A 321 20.88 -18.98 20.44
CA MET A 321 21.95 -19.22 21.41
C MET A 321 23.29 -18.64 20.94
N LEU A 322 23.55 -18.58 19.64
CA LEU A 322 24.70 -17.87 19.08
C LEU A 322 24.55 -16.34 19.26
N ALA A 323 23.38 -15.79 18.96
CA ALA A 323 23.10 -14.36 19.14
C ALA A 323 23.25 -13.90 20.60
N TYR A 324 23.00 -14.78 21.58
CA TYR A 324 23.36 -14.52 22.98
C TYR A 324 24.86 -14.36 23.19
N LEU A 325 25.62 -15.30 22.64
CA LEU A 325 27.07 -15.39 22.84
C LEU A 325 27.79 -14.19 22.24
N ASP A 326 27.18 -13.57 21.24
CA ASP A 326 27.64 -12.35 20.58
C ASP A 326 27.03 -11.07 21.20
N HIS A 327 26.26 -11.22 22.28
CA HIS A 327 25.62 -10.14 23.05
C HIS A 327 24.56 -9.33 22.27
N THR A 328 24.07 -9.88 21.17
CA THR A 328 22.95 -9.33 20.39
C THR A 328 21.61 -9.51 21.13
N VAL A 329 21.51 -10.57 21.94
CA VAL A 329 20.37 -10.84 22.83
C VAL A 329 20.85 -10.85 24.28
N SER A 330 20.06 -10.27 25.19
CA SER A 330 20.39 -10.22 26.62
C SER A 330 20.03 -11.52 27.37
N GLU A 331 20.61 -11.72 28.55
CA GLU A 331 20.35 -12.89 29.39
C GLU A 331 18.88 -13.00 29.78
N GLU A 332 18.24 -11.87 30.11
CA GLU A 332 16.83 -11.81 30.44
C GLU A 332 15.93 -12.18 29.25
N GLU A 333 16.27 -11.70 28.04
CA GLU A 333 15.50 -11.98 26.82
C GLU A 333 15.54 -13.47 26.45
N ILE A 334 16.69 -14.12 26.59
CA ILE A 334 16.82 -15.56 26.35
C ILE A 334 16.15 -16.38 27.43
N ALA A 335 16.28 -16.01 28.70
CA ALA A 335 15.57 -16.71 29.75
C ALA A 335 14.05 -16.69 29.50
N GLN A 336 13.52 -15.55 29.04
CA GLN A 336 12.12 -15.42 28.68
C GLN A 336 11.75 -16.24 27.43
N TYR A 337 12.56 -16.16 26.37
CA TYR A 337 12.38 -16.96 25.15
C TYR A 337 12.30 -18.46 25.45
N ILE A 338 13.22 -19.00 26.25
CA ILE A 338 13.26 -20.44 26.53
C ILE A 338 12.03 -20.89 27.31
N VAL A 339 11.54 -20.06 28.22
CA VAL A 339 10.30 -20.32 28.97
C VAL A 339 9.09 -20.29 28.05
N ASP A 340 9.01 -19.31 27.15
CA ASP A 340 7.85 -19.09 26.27
C ASP A 340 7.79 -20.11 25.12
N ALA A 341 8.92 -20.39 24.48
CA ALA A 341 9.05 -21.35 23.39
C ALA A 341 9.00 -22.81 23.88
N GLY A 342 9.26 -23.05 25.17
CA GLY A 342 9.23 -24.39 25.76
C GLY A 342 10.29 -25.33 25.16
N ILE A 343 11.49 -24.79 24.90
CA ILE A 343 12.58 -25.52 24.22
C ILE A 343 12.88 -26.83 24.94
N ASP A 344 12.79 -27.93 24.19
CA ASP A 344 13.23 -29.24 24.66
C ASP A 344 14.76 -29.33 24.55
N PRO A 345 15.48 -29.58 25.67
CA PRO A 345 16.92 -29.81 25.66
C PRO A 345 17.40 -30.82 24.62
N ASP A 346 16.60 -31.87 24.38
CA ASP A 346 16.96 -32.94 23.46
C ASP A 346 16.91 -32.45 22.00
N THR A 347 15.99 -31.55 21.66
CA THR A 347 15.88 -30.92 20.33
C THR A 347 17.05 -29.98 20.06
N LEU A 348 17.41 -29.13 21.03
CA LEU A 348 18.59 -28.27 20.92
C LEU A 348 19.88 -29.08 20.75
N GLU A 349 20.02 -30.22 21.42
CA GLU A 349 21.18 -31.11 21.23
C GLU A 349 21.25 -31.74 19.83
N GLU A 350 20.10 -31.96 19.18
CA GLU A 350 20.02 -32.46 17.80
C GLU A 350 20.48 -31.37 16.81
N GLU A 351 19.95 -30.16 16.90
CA GLU A 351 20.32 -29.01 16.04
C GLU A 351 21.81 -28.67 16.13
N LEU A 352 22.37 -28.69 17.34
CA LEU A 352 23.78 -28.39 17.55
C LEU A 352 24.74 -29.43 16.97
N ASN A 353 24.27 -30.61 16.56
CA ASN A 353 25.15 -31.61 15.93
C ASN A 353 25.61 -31.20 14.53
N ASP A 354 24.85 -30.34 13.86
CA ASP A 354 25.16 -29.82 12.54
C ASP A 354 26.05 -28.57 12.58
N GLN A 355 26.24 -28.00 13.77
CA GLN A 355 27.13 -26.86 14.03
C GLN A 355 28.59 -27.29 14.25
N ASP A 356 29.53 -26.34 14.12
CA ASP A 356 30.94 -26.61 14.42
C ASP A 356 31.16 -26.95 15.90
N VAL A 357 32.25 -27.65 16.20
CA VAL A 357 32.52 -28.19 17.55
C VAL A 357 32.63 -27.09 18.60
N GLU A 358 33.19 -25.93 18.24
CA GLU A 358 33.38 -24.82 19.17
C GLU A 358 32.04 -24.18 19.52
N THR A 359 31.22 -23.90 18.51
CA THR A 359 29.85 -23.41 18.67
C THR A 359 29.00 -24.36 19.51
N ARG A 360 28.99 -25.65 19.15
CA ARG A 360 28.26 -26.69 19.88
C ARG A 360 28.67 -26.74 21.35
N ASP A 361 29.96 -26.74 21.64
CA ASP A 361 30.45 -26.84 23.02
C ASP A 361 30.09 -25.58 23.83
N ARG A 362 30.17 -24.38 23.22
CA ARG A 362 29.75 -23.12 23.87
C ARG A 362 28.26 -23.11 24.19
N VAL A 363 27.39 -23.47 23.24
CA VAL A 363 25.94 -23.51 23.46
C VAL A 363 25.56 -24.57 24.48
N LYS A 364 26.15 -25.77 24.44
CA LYS A 364 25.89 -26.82 25.44
C LYS A 364 26.31 -26.41 26.85
N ILE A 365 27.43 -25.71 27.00
CA ILE A 365 27.87 -25.19 28.32
C ILE A 365 26.85 -24.19 28.83
N MET A 366 26.43 -23.23 28.00
CA MET A 366 25.45 -22.22 28.38
C MET A 366 24.11 -22.85 28.77
N HIS A 367 23.56 -23.74 27.95
CA HIS A 367 22.27 -24.37 28.22
C HIS A 367 22.30 -25.15 29.54
N ARG A 368 23.41 -25.81 29.87
CA ARG A 368 23.61 -26.46 31.18
C ARG A 368 23.68 -25.48 32.36
N VAL A 369 24.23 -24.29 32.15
CA VAL A 369 24.30 -23.25 33.17
C VAL A 369 22.93 -22.63 33.41
N LEU A 370 22.16 -22.40 32.35
CA LEU A 370 20.80 -21.82 32.43
C LEU A 370 19.77 -22.83 32.94
N PHE A 371 19.93 -24.12 32.64
CA PHE A 371 18.99 -25.19 33.02
C PHE A 371 19.69 -26.35 33.75
N PRO A 372 20.29 -26.12 34.93
CA PRO A 372 20.99 -27.18 35.65
C PRO A 372 20.08 -28.34 36.04
N GLU A 373 18.79 -28.06 36.24
CA GLU A 373 17.74 -29.02 36.60
C GLU A 373 17.48 -30.04 35.49
N LEU A 374 17.75 -29.68 34.22
CA LEU A 374 17.57 -30.54 33.05
C LEU A 374 18.75 -31.50 32.83
N TYR A 375 19.86 -31.32 33.57
CA TYR A 375 21.07 -32.14 33.48
C TYR A 375 21.46 -32.78 34.82
N PRO A 376 20.63 -33.68 35.39
CA PRO A 376 20.94 -34.32 36.66
C PRO A 376 22.18 -35.20 36.56
N GLY A 377 23.29 -34.76 37.16
CA GLY A 377 24.52 -35.55 37.30
C GLY A 377 25.80 -34.92 36.76
N VAL A 378 25.75 -33.72 36.17
CA VAL A 378 26.96 -32.97 35.81
C VAL A 378 27.30 -32.02 36.96
N PRO A 379 28.41 -32.22 37.70
CA PRO A 379 28.77 -31.32 38.78
C PRO A 379 29.06 -29.92 38.22
N VAL A 380 28.23 -28.94 38.62
CA VAL A 380 28.48 -27.52 38.35
C VAL A 380 29.86 -27.19 38.92
N ALA A 381 30.75 -26.64 38.10
CA ALA A 381 32.16 -26.40 38.43
C ALA A 381 32.39 -25.27 39.49
N SER A 382 31.40 -25.05 40.36
CA SER A 382 31.45 -24.07 41.45
C SER A 382 32.30 -24.53 42.66
N GLU A 383 32.64 -25.81 42.78
CA GLU A 383 33.33 -26.33 43.98
C GLU A 383 34.85 -26.53 43.83
N ALA A 384 35.42 -26.34 42.64
CA ALA A 384 36.84 -26.64 42.40
C ALA A 384 37.84 -25.55 42.88
N SER A 385 37.36 -24.41 43.38
CA SER A 385 38.25 -23.25 43.66
C SER A 385 38.56 -22.98 45.14
N GLN A 386 38.20 -23.85 46.09
CA GLN A 386 38.45 -23.63 47.53
C GLN A 386 39.43 -24.60 48.21
N THR A 387 40.08 -25.52 47.52
CA THR A 387 41.02 -26.47 48.16
C THR A 387 42.36 -26.56 47.45
N ALA A 388 43.10 -25.44 47.41
CA ALA A 388 44.53 -25.49 47.08
C ALA A 388 45.29 -24.30 47.69
N SER A 389 45.39 -24.23 49.02
CA SER A 389 46.53 -23.60 49.71
C SER A 389 46.50 -23.95 51.20
N ALA A 390 47.15 -25.05 51.55
CA ALA A 390 47.52 -25.35 52.92
C ALA A 390 48.88 -26.05 52.93
N SER A 391 49.96 -25.28 53.10
CA SER A 391 51.16 -25.69 53.84
C SER A 391 52.21 -24.55 53.90
N PRO A 392 53.12 -24.59 54.89
CA PRO A 392 53.25 -23.50 55.86
C PRO A 392 54.61 -22.80 55.80
N GLU A 393 54.70 -21.58 56.36
CA GLU A 393 55.95 -21.13 56.99
C GLU A 393 55.71 -20.08 58.07
N GLN A 394 56.32 -20.33 59.22
CA GLN A 394 56.43 -19.42 60.36
C GLN A 394 57.39 -18.27 60.02
N GLY A 395 57.09 -17.05 60.47
CA GLY A 395 58.10 -16.00 60.49
C GLY A 395 57.58 -14.60 60.77
N ASN A 396 57.73 -14.20 62.04
CA ASN A 396 58.13 -12.88 62.50
C ASN A 396 57.18 -11.66 62.40
N GLU A 397 56.74 -11.24 63.60
CA GLU A 397 56.89 -9.93 64.23
C GLU A 397 56.84 -8.62 63.41
N GLY A 398 56.04 -7.70 63.96
CA GLY A 398 56.09 -6.25 63.75
C GLY A 398 55.05 -5.75 62.74
N GLU A 399 54.41 -4.60 62.86
CA GLU A 399 54.43 -3.50 63.82
C GLU A 399 53.33 -2.54 63.31
N GLU A 400 52.65 -1.89 64.24
CA GLU A 400 51.92 -0.61 64.10
C GLU A 400 50.68 -0.44 63.19
N ALA A 401 49.69 0.16 63.86
CA ALA A 401 48.38 0.70 63.47
C ALA A 401 48.46 1.97 62.58
N PRO A 402 47.42 2.83 62.54
CA PRO A 402 46.05 2.70 61.99
C PRO A 402 45.82 3.83 60.94
N VAL A 403 44.58 4.38 60.84
CA VAL A 403 44.15 5.65 60.16
C VAL A 403 43.48 5.37 58.80
N GLU A 404 42.32 5.91 58.39
CA GLU A 404 41.21 6.77 58.88
C GLU A 404 40.10 6.56 57.79
N VAL A 405 38.80 6.52 58.11
CA VAL A 405 37.84 7.68 58.03
C VAL A 405 37.95 8.36 56.65
N ALA A 406 36.92 8.45 55.80
CA ALA A 406 35.61 9.06 56.00
C ALA A 406 34.81 8.93 54.67
N SER A 407 33.47 8.82 54.68
CA SER A 407 32.50 9.87 54.28
C SER A 407 32.58 10.30 52.80
N ASP A 408 31.53 10.52 52.04
CA ASP A 408 30.12 10.81 52.33
C ASP A 408 29.35 10.70 50.99
N ALA A 409 28.02 10.73 51.13
CA ALA A 409 26.95 11.24 50.26
C ALA A 409 27.32 11.80 48.85
N VAL A 410 26.45 11.74 47.84
CA VAL A 410 25.20 12.53 47.77
C VAL A 410 24.40 12.05 46.56
N THR A 411 23.12 11.78 46.80
CA THR A 411 22.00 11.84 45.85
C THR A 411 21.72 13.29 45.47
N ASP A 412 21.62 13.61 44.18
CA ASP A 412 20.85 14.76 43.74
C ASP A 412 19.96 14.39 42.54
N HIS A 413 18.66 14.52 42.80
CA HIS A 413 17.58 14.68 41.83
C HIS A 413 17.64 16.11 41.28
N ASP A 414 17.52 16.27 39.97
CA ASP A 414 17.05 17.53 39.39
C ASP A 414 15.84 17.24 38.48
N ASP A 415 14.68 17.57 39.03
CA ASP A 415 13.46 17.93 38.33
C ASP A 415 13.69 19.23 37.56
N HIS A 416 13.29 19.28 36.29
CA HIS A 416 12.96 20.56 35.65
C HIS A 416 11.61 20.49 34.92
N PRO A 417 10.79 21.54 35.03
CA PRO A 417 9.35 21.51 34.76
C PRO A 417 8.99 21.82 33.31
N ILE A 418 7.81 21.33 32.96
CA ILE A 418 7.04 21.59 31.73
C ILE A 418 6.54 23.03 31.75
N GLU A 419 6.87 23.81 30.71
CA GLU A 419 6.20 25.09 30.42
C GLU A 419 4.99 24.85 29.51
N GLU A 420 3.81 25.16 30.04
CA GLU A 420 2.57 25.38 29.29
C GLU A 420 2.67 26.72 28.54
N GLU A 421 2.40 26.73 27.23
CA GLU A 421 2.09 27.97 26.51
C GLU A 421 0.69 27.89 25.91
N THR A 422 -0.22 28.68 26.50
CA THR A 422 -1.58 28.90 26.05
C THR A 422 -1.68 30.01 25.00
N ALA A 423 -2.35 29.70 23.88
CA ALA A 423 -3.25 30.51 23.05
C ALA A 423 -3.11 32.05 22.96
N SER A 424 -3.15 32.56 21.71
CA SER A 424 -3.89 33.78 21.38
C SER A 424 -4.34 33.84 19.91
N SER A 425 -5.62 34.17 19.75
CA SER A 425 -6.32 34.49 18.50
C SER A 425 -6.04 35.92 17.99
N GLN A 426 -6.58 36.23 16.80
CA GLN A 426 -6.68 37.51 16.03
C GLN A 426 -5.69 37.54 14.85
N THR A 427 -6.11 37.62 13.59
CA THR A 427 -7.15 38.46 12.94
C THR A 427 -7.70 37.78 11.69
#